data_AF-Q9SQB6-F1
#
_entry.id   AF-Q9SQB6-F1
#
_cell.length_a   1.000
_cell.length_b   1.000
_cell.length_c   1.000
_cell.angle_alpha   90.00
_cell.angle_beta   90.00
_cell.angle_gamma   90.00
#
_symmetry.space_group_name_H-M   'P 1'
#
loop_
_entity.id
_entity.type
_entity.pdbx_description
1 polymer ?
#
loop_
_entity_poly.entity_id
_entity_poly.type
_entity_poly.pdbx_seq_one_letter_code
_entity_poly.pdbx_strand_id
1 'polypeptide(L)' 'LNYLRPELRHGGFTDEEDSLILSLYGEIGSKWSVIASRLPGRT' A
#
# COMPACT_ATOMS: atom_id res chain seq x y z
N LEU A 1 -22.54 -6.51 -19.76
CA LEU A 1 -21.88 -5.35 -19.10
C LEU A 1 -21.21 -5.84 -17.82
N ASN A 2 -19.87 -5.87 -17.81
CA ASN A 2 -19.06 -6.31 -16.67
C ASN A 2 -18.97 -5.17 -15.64
N TYR A 3 -19.83 -5.19 -14.64
CA TYR A 3 -19.73 -4.27 -13.51
C TYR A 3 -18.62 -4.79 -12.59
N LEU A 4 -17.43 -4.21 -12.76
CA LEU A 4 -16.36 -4.21 -11.77
C LEU A 4 -16.99 -3.91 -10.40
N ARG A 5 -16.77 -4.82 -9.44
CA ARG A 5 -17.39 -4.74 -8.12
C ARG A 5 -17.16 -3.34 -7.51
N PRO A 6 -18.22 -2.59 -7.18
CA PRO A 6 -18.10 -1.24 -6.61
C PRO A 6 -17.52 -1.24 -5.17
N GLU A 7 -17.34 -2.43 -4.59
CA GLU A 7 -16.69 -2.64 -3.28
C GLU A 7 -15.17 -2.71 -3.36
N LEU A 8 -14.57 -2.81 -4.57
CA LEU A 8 -13.14 -2.57 -4.73
C LEU A 8 -12.88 -1.06 -4.62
N ARG A 9 -13.02 -0.54 -3.40
CA ARG A 9 -12.33 0.67 -2.98
C ARG A 9 -10.84 0.37 -3.07
N HIS A 10 -10.27 0.52 -4.25
CA HIS A 10 -8.88 0.95 -4.39
C HIS A 10 -8.81 2.37 -3.84
N GLY A 11 -9.08 2.55 -2.55
CA GLY A 11 -8.64 3.76 -1.88
C GLY A 11 -7.16 3.82 -2.11
N GLY A 12 -6.64 4.97 -2.55
CA GLY A 12 -5.20 5.21 -2.58
C GLY A 12 -4.59 4.89 -1.21
N PHE A 13 -3.27 4.89 -1.14
CA PHE A 13 -2.62 4.85 0.17
C PHE A 13 -3.18 5.98 1.02
N THR A 14 -3.54 5.69 2.27
CA THR A 14 -3.85 6.76 3.23
C THR A 14 -2.57 7.50 3.57
N ASP A 15 -2.68 8.73 4.09
CA ASP A 15 -1.50 9.52 4.47
C ASP A 15 -0.59 8.78 5.47
N GLU A 16 -1.19 7.92 6.31
CA GLU A 16 -0.45 7.04 7.22
C GLU A 16 0.32 5.93 6.48
N GLU A 17 -0.30 5.30 5.47
CA GLU A 17 0.36 4.30 4.62
C GLU A 17 1.52 4.94 3.84
N ASP A 18 1.33 6.15 3.30
CA ASP A 18 2.36 6.90 2.56
C ASP A 18 3.54 7.28 3.47
N SER A 19 3.28 7.80 4.68
CA SER A 19 4.35 8.11 5.64
C SER A 19 5.14 6.86 6.06
N LEU A 20 4.47 5.72 6.17
CA LEU A 20 5.12 4.45 6.49
C LEU A 20 5.96 3.96 5.31
N ILE A 21 5.46 4.04 4.07
CA ILE A 21 6.20 3.69 2.86
C ILE A 21 7.46 4.55 2.74
N LEU A 22 7.35 5.87 2.92
CA LEU A 22 8.49 6.77 2.86
C LEU A 22 9.53 6.48 3.95
N SER A 23 9.07 6.20 5.18
CA SER A 23 9.94 5.86 6.30
C SER A 23 10.68 4.55 6.06
N LEU A 24 9.96 3.51 5.62
CA LEU A 24 10.55 2.21 5.28
C LEU A 24 11.49 2.34 4.08
N TYR A 25 11.12 3.10 3.05
CA TYR A 25 11.98 3.34 1.90
C TYR A 25 13.29 4.04 2.31
N GLY A 26 13.23 5.00 3.24
CA GLY A 26 14.42 5.63 3.81
C GLY A 26 15.31 4.66 4.60
N GLU A 27 14.71 3.68 5.27
CA GLU A 27 15.43 2.71 6.11
C GLU A 27 16.02 1.53 5.31
N ILE A 28 15.25 0.95 4.40
CA ILE A 28 15.60 -0.29 3.68
C ILE A 28 15.77 -0.13 2.16
N GLY A 29 15.46 1.05 1.60
CA GLY A 29 15.55 1.35 0.17
C GLY A 29 14.42 0.76 -0.67
N SER A 30 14.69 0.45 -1.94
CA SER A 30 13.72 -0.06 -2.93
C SER A 30 13.26 -1.52 -2.72
N LYS A 31 13.29 -2.02 -1.48
CA LYS A 31 12.87 -3.38 -1.12
C LYS A 31 11.35 -3.49 -0.97
N TRP A 32 10.64 -3.31 -2.09
CA TRP A 32 9.17 -3.26 -2.11
C TRP A 32 8.48 -4.49 -1.52
N SER A 33 9.03 -5.69 -1.69
CA SER A 33 8.46 -6.90 -1.07
C SER A 33 8.44 -6.84 0.47
N VAL A 34 9.43 -6.18 1.07
CA VAL A 34 9.50 -6.00 2.53
C VAL A 34 8.62 -4.83 2.96
N ILE A 35 8.53 -3.77 2.16
CA ILE A 35 7.63 -2.65 2.44
C ILE A 35 6.17 -3.12 2.40
N ALA A 36 5.79 -3.87 1.37
CA ALA A 36 4.45 -4.41 1.21
C ALA A 36 4.06 -5.39 2.33
N SER A 37 5.01 -6.21 2.82
CA SER A 37 4.73 -7.10 3.96
C SER A 37 4.51 -6.36 5.29
N ARG A 38 4.88 -5.07 5.35
CA ARG A 38 4.66 -4.19 6.51
C ARG A 38 3.42 -3.32 6.38
N LEU A 39 2.67 -3.40 5.27
CA LEU A 39 1.41 -2.70 5.05
C LEU A 39 0.21 -3.63 5.34
N PRO A 40 -0.29 -3.67 6.59
CA PRO A 40 -1.42 -4.52 6.95
C PRO A 40 -2.69 -4.08 6.21
N GLY A 41 -3.34 -5.00 5.49
CA GLY A 41 -4.60 -4.74 4.77
C GLY A 41 -4.46 -4.46 3.27
N ARG A 42 -3.24 -4.54 2.70
CA ARG A 42 -2.98 -4.42 1.25
C ARG A 42 -2.46 -5.70 0.58
N THR A 43 -2.45 -6.82 1.30
CA THR A 43 -2.15 -8.18 0.81
C THR A 43 -3.35 -9.08 0.89
#